data_AF-A0A922ADJ5-F1
#
_entry.id   AF-A0A922ADJ5-F1
#
_cell.length_a   1.000
_cell.length_b   1.000
_cell.length_c   1.000
_cell.angle_alpha   90.00
_cell.angle_beta   90.00
_cell.angle_gamma   90.00
#
_symmetry.space_group_name_H-M   'P 1'
#
loop_
_entity.id
_entity.type
_entity.pdbx_description
1 polymer ?
#
loop_
_entity_poly.entity_id
_entity_poly.type
_entity_poly.pdbx_seq_one_letter_code
_entity_poly.pdbx_strand_id
1 'polypeptide(L)' 'MLTKVLHITTRKSPCGEGTNTWDRFELRFNKRVIDLFNSPDVGKQITSINIEQGVEVEVTIAYS' A
#
# COMPACT_ATOMS: atom_id res chain seq x y z
N MET A 1 -0.79 5.73 9.99
CA MET A 1 -0.97 4.26 10.05
C MET A 1 0.39 3.59 9.98
N LEU A 2 0.57 2.45 10.64
CA LEU A 2 1.81 1.67 10.53
C LEU A 2 1.91 0.99 9.17
N THR A 3 3.14 0.87 8.65
CA THR A 3 3.44 0.12 7.43
C THR A 3 3.13 -1.35 7.65
N LYS A 4 2.30 -1.94 6.79
CA LYS A 4 2.05 -3.37 6.81
C LYS A 4 3.09 -4.07 5.95
N VAL A 5 3.72 -5.11 6.48
CA VAL A 5 4.72 -5.91 5.76
C VAL A 5 4.18 -7.32 5.58
N LEU A 6 3.94 -7.71 4.32
CA LEU A 6 3.66 -9.09 3.96
C LEU A 6 4.98 -9.82 3.74
N HIS A 7 5.12 -10.98 4.37
CA HIS A 7 6.29 -11.83 4.23
C HIS A 7 5.90 -13.12 3.53
N ILE A 8 6.66 -13.51 2.51
CA ILE A 8 6.55 -14.81 1.87
C ILE A 8 7.91 -15.48 1.95
N THR A 9 7.97 -16.64 2.60
CA THR A 9 9.19 -17.46 2.66
C THR A 9 9.00 -18.67 1.76
N THR A 10 9.84 -18.80 0.73
CA THR A 10 9.78 -19.91 -0.23
C THR A 10 11.08 -20.67 -0.25
N ARG A 11 11.02 -21.96 -0.60
CA ARG A 11 12.24 -22.73 -0.89
C ARG A 11 12.84 -22.23 -2.20
N LYS A 12 14.17 -22.12 -2.27
CA LYS A 12 14.85 -21.74 -3.52
C LYS A 12 14.71 -22.80 -4.61
N SER A 13 14.80 -24.06 -4.20
CA SER A 13 14.70 -25.21 -5.10
C SER A 13 13.24 -25.53 -5.40
N PRO A 14 12.85 -25.65 -6.69
CA PRO A 14 11.47 -25.94 -7.08
C PRO A 14 11.10 -27.42 -6.88
N CYS A 15 12.07 -28.33 -6.93
CA CYS A 15 11.86 -29.79 -6.82
C CYS A 15 12.00 -30.32 -5.38
N GLY A 16 12.44 -29.50 -4.43
CA GLY A 16 12.60 -29.93 -3.05
C GLY A 16 13.84 -30.79 -2.77
N GLU A 17 14.74 -30.92 -3.75
CA GLU A 17 16.03 -31.60 -3.60
C GLU A 17 17.17 -30.61 -3.34
N GLY A 18 18.29 -31.13 -2.81
CA GLY A 18 19.48 -30.36 -2.44
C GLY A 18 19.39 -29.65 -1.09
N THR A 19 20.35 -28.76 -0.81
CA THR A 19 20.44 -28.06 0.49
C THR A 19 19.19 -27.21 0.77
N ASN A 20 18.66 -27.31 1.98
CA ASN A 20 17.50 -26.54 2.45
C ASN A 20 17.83 -25.05 2.52
N THR A 21 17.58 -24.36 1.42
CA THR A 21 17.78 -22.92 1.27
C THR A 21 16.44 -22.22 1.02
N TRP A 22 16.27 -21.07 1.65
CA TRP A 22 15.01 -20.34 1.68
C TRP A 22 15.23 -18.88 1.29
N ASP A 23 14.33 -18.34 0.49
CA ASP A 23 14.22 -16.91 0.23
C ASP A 23 13.16 -16.28 1.11
N ARG A 24 13.38 -15.02 1.49
CA ARG A 24 12.41 -14.20 2.22
C ARG A 24 12.06 -12.99 1.39
N PHE A 25 10.88 -13.02 0.80
CA PHE A 25 10.32 -11.90 0.07
C PHE A 25 9.48 -11.04 1.00
N GLU A 26 9.62 -9.73 0.87
CA GLU A 26 8.85 -8.74 1.60
C GLU A 26 8.11 -7.83 0.64
N LEU A 27 6.83 -7.61 0.92
CA LEU A 27 6.03 -6.59 0.26
C LEU A 27 5.51 -5.61 1.32
N ARG A 28 5.84 -4.33 1.15
CA ARG A 28 5.58 -3.28 2.14
C ARG A 28 4.50 -2.34 1.64
N PHE A 29 3.39 -2.27 2.35
CA PHE A 29 2.30 -1.34 2.09
C PHE A 29 2.33 -0.17 3.06
N ASN A 30 2.50 1.04 2.53
CA ASN A 30 2.47 2.28 3.30
C ASN A 30 1.11 2.96 3.14
N LYS A 31 0.30 3.01 4.21
CA LYS A 31 -1.00 3.71 4.23
C LYS A 31 -0.92 5.00 5.04
N ARG A 32 -1.40 6.10 4.45
CA ARG A 32 -1.58 7.40 5.10
C ARG A 32 -3.06 7.77 5.05
N VAL A 33 -3.52 8.52 6.06
CA VAL A 33 -4.88 9.08 6.14
C VAL A 33 -4.71 10.56 6.39
N ILE A 34 -5.45 11.37 5.65
CA ILE A 34 -5.47 12.83 5.75
C ILE A 34 -6.93 13.21 5.93
N ASP A 35 -7.27 13.77 7.09
CA ASP A 35 -8.61 14.24 7.39
C ASP A 35 -8.69 15.75 7.09
N LEU A 36 -9.69 16.15 6.32
CA LEU A 36 -9.91 17.53 5.89
C LEU A 36 -11.33 17.96 6.25
N PHE A 37 -11.45 19.07 6.97
CA PHE A 37 -12.74 19.70 7.25
C PHE A 37 -12.95 20.85 6.25
N ASN A 38 -13.52 20.54 5.08
CA ASN A 38 -13.78 21.52 4.02
C ASN A 38 -15.01 21.12 3.21
N SER A 39 -15.48 22.04 2.34
CA SER A 39 -16.50 21.71 1.35
C SER A 39 -16.00 20.61 0.39
N PRO A 40 -16.91 19.75 -0.11
CA PRO A 40 -16.54 18.61 -0.96
C PRO A 40 -15.87 19.03 -2.28
N ASP A 41 -16.10 20.27 -2.74
CA ASP A 41 -15.50 20.81 -3.96
C ASP A 41 -13.98 21.01 -3.84
N VAL A 42 -13.50 21.37 -2.64
CA VAL A 42 -12.07 21.51 -2.36
C VAL A 42 -11.39 20.14 -2.35
N GLY A 43 -12.07 19.10 -1.85
CA GLY A 43 -11.56 17.72 -1.87
C GLY A 43 -11.25 17.23 -3.30
N LYS A 44 -12.09 17.58 -4.28
CA LYS A 44 -11.90 17.22 -5.69
C LYS A 44 -10.72 17.95 -6.36
N GLN A 45 -10.40 19.16 -5.92
CA GLN A 45 -9.21 19.88 -6.40
C GLN A 45 -7.91 19.33 -5.81
N ILE A 46 -7.95 18.78 -4.60
CA ILE A 46 -6.77 18.20 -3.97
C ILE A 46 -6.43 16.85 -4.62
N THR A 47 -7.43 16.06 -5.01
CA THR A 47 -7.22 14.79 -5.72
C THR A 47 -6.78 14.95 -7.17
N SER A 48 -6.95 16.13 -7.78
CA SER A 48 -6.49 16.40 -9.14
C SER A 48 -5.01 16.78 -9.25
N ILE A 49 -4.30 16.89 -8.11
CA ILE A 49 -2.84 17.03 -8.09
C ILE A 49 -2.21 15.78 -8.71
N ASN A 50 -1.06 15.93 -9.39
CA ASN A 50 -0.35 14.81 -10.01
C ASN A 50 0.01 13.72 -8.98
N ILE A 51 -0.70 12.60 -9.05
CA ILE A 51 -0.42 11.38 -8.28
C ILE A 51 0.65 10.58 -9.03
N GLU A 52 1.70 10.17 -8.33
CA GLU A 52 2.73 9.28 -8.90
C GLU A 52 2.17 7.89 -9.24
N GLN A 53 2.71 7.28 -10.29
CA GLN A 53 2.31 5.92 -10.71
C GLN A 53 2.61 4.92 -9.58
N GLY A 54 1.59 4.18 -9.13
CA GLY A 54 1.71 3.18 -8.07
C GLY A 54 1.13 3.61 -6.71
N VAL A 55 0.61 4.84 -6.58
CA VAL A 55 -0.12 5.28 -5.39
C VAL A 55 -1.63 5.21 -5.65
N GLU A 56 -2.33 4.42 -4.84
CA GLU A 56 -3.79 4.36 -4.84
C GLU A 56 -4.35 5.32 -3.79
N VAL A 57 -5.27 6.19 -4.20
CA VAL A 57 -5.91 7.18 -3.33
C VAL A 57 -7.43 6.94 -3.35
N GLU A 58 -8.00 6.74 -2.17
CA GLU A 58 -9.44 6.65 -1.95
C GLU A 58 -9.92 7.87 -1.18
N VAL A 59 -11.06 8.44 -1.59
CA VAL A 59 -11.68 9.59 -0.92
C VAL A 59 -13.04 9.21 -0.38
N THR A 60 -13.25 9.50 0.90
CA THR A 60 -14.53 9.32 1.58
C THR A 60 -15.04 10.67 2.05
N ILE A 61 -16.27 11.02 1.65
CA ILE A 61 -16.94 12.25 2.10
C ILE A 61 -17.82 11.88 3.29
N ALA A 62 -17.52 12.43 4.46
CA ALA A 62 -18.39 12.35 5.63
C ALA A 62 -19.22 13.63 5.72
N TYR A 63 -20.55 13.48 5.80
CA TYR A 63 -21.45 14.59 6.13
C TYR A 63 -21.57 14.67 7.66
N SER A 64 -21.53 15.87 8.22
CA SER A 64 -21.83 16.13 9.63
C SER A 64 -23.29 15.86 9.95
#